data_AF-A0A437SF27-F1
#
_entry.id   AF-A0A437SF27-F1
#
_cell.length_a   1.000
_cell.length_b   1.000
_cell.length_c   1.000
_cell.angle_alpha   90.00
_cell.angle_beta   90.00
_cell.angle_gamma   90.00
#
_symmetry.space_group_name_H-M   'P 1'
#
loop_
_entity.id
_entity.type
_entity.pdbx_description
1 polymer ?
#
loop_
_entity_poly.entity_id
_entity_poly.type
_entity_poly.pdbx_seq_one_letter_code
_entity_poly.pdbx_strand_id
1 'polypeptide(L)'
;MAFLSAILRGILYVYFCLYILMYIAFIFIIGMAHTSLSVTSIFIIVMPFVLVVMIQKSILYVAKNRNEEKKQMSGVLIVALIPLVVCTAQLSMNTYTSKFNQDRWLHAEDKRVHMVDDLLQKYKLTGKSNEEITQLLGTPTETRNGENGVITSYYLGTERGFIPIDSEHLVLQFDRDGKVLEYKVHTD
;
A
#
# COMPACT_ATOMS: atom_id res chain seq x y z
N MET A 1 -35.04 -11.18 27.89
CA MET A 1 -33.76 -11.61 27.27
C MET A 1 -33.90 -12.04 25.80
N ALA A 2 -34.89 -12.85 25.42
CA ALA A 2 -35.07 -13.27 24.02
C ALA A 2 -35.27 -12.11 23.01
N PHE A 3 -36.05 -11.09 23.38
CA PHE A 3 -36.26 -9.89 22.56
C PHE A 3 -34.96 -9.09 22.30
N LEU A 4 -34.12 -8.91 23.33
CA LEU A 4 -32.83 -8.22 23.20
C LEU A 4 -31.84 -8.98 22.32
N SER A 5 -31.79 -10.32 22.43
CA SER A 5 -31.00 -11.18 21.54
C SER A 5 -31.43 -11.05 20.08
N ALA A 6 -32.73 -10.98 19.79
CA ALA A 6 -33.23 -10.79 18.43
C ALA A 6 -32.83 -9.42 17.85
N ILE A 7 -32.93 -8.34 18.63
CA ILE A 7 -32.48 -7.00 18.21
C ILE A 7 -30.99 -7.01 17.88
N LEU A 8 -30.15 -7.58 18.76
CA LEU A 8 -28.70 -7.65 18.55
C LEU A 8 -28.31 -8.45 17.31
N ARG A 9 -29.05 -9.52 16.97
CA ARG A 9 -28.86 -10.25 15.70
C ARG A 9 -29.20 -9.40 14.48
N GLY A 10 -30.27 -8.60 14.55
CA GLY A 10 -30.61 -7.63 13.49
C GLY A 10 -29.51 -6.60 13.29
N ILE A 11 -28.99 -6.04 14.39
CA ILE A 11 -27.83 -5.12 14.35
C ILE A 11 -26.62 -5.80 13.74
N LEU A 12 -26.29 -7.04 14.13
CA LEU A 12 -25.17 -7.79 13.57
C LEU A 12 -25.33 -7.98 12.06
N TYR A 13 -26.53 -8.30 11.57
CA TYR A 13 -26.78 -8.51 10.14
C TYR A 13 -26.59 -7.22 9.34
N VAL A 14 -27.17 -6.10 9.79
CA VAL A 14 -27.01 -4.80 9.14
C VAL A 14 -25.54 -4.37 9.16
N TYR A 15 -24.89 -4.48 10.32
CA TYR A 15 -23.47 -4.16 10.46
C TYR A 15 -22.60 -5.04 9.55
N PHE A 16 -22.90 -6.33 9.45
CA PHE A 16 -22.16 -7.24 8.57
C PHE A 16 -22.31 -6.89 7.09
N CYS A 17 -23.49 -6.44 6.64
CA CYS A 17 -23.67 -5.93 5.28
C CYS A 17 -22.79 -4.69 5.02
N LEU A 18 -22.80 -3.73 5.95
CA LEU A 18 -21.97 -2.53 5.88
C LEU A 18 -20.47 -2.87 5.93
N TYR A 19 -20.10 -3.83 6.76
CA TYR A 19 -18.74 -4.36 6.88
C TYR A 19 -18.23 -4.83 5.52
N ILE A 20 -18.98 -5.67 4.81
CA ILE A 20 -18.57 -6.17 3.49
C ILE A 20 -18.36 -5.01 2.50
N LEU A 21 -19.31 -4.06 2.42
CA LEU A 21 -19.19 -2.90 1.53
C LEU A 21 -17.95 -2.05 1.86
N MET A 22 -17.70 -1.82 3.14
CA MET A 22 -16.54 -1.05 3.60
C MET A 22 -15.22 -1.77 3.31
N TYR A 23 -15.12 -3.10 3.48
CA TYR A 23 -13.90 -3.82 3.08
C TYR A 23 -13.69 -3.86 1.57
N ILE A 24 -14.75 -3.91 0.77
CA ILE A 24 -14.62 -3.74 -0.69
C ILE A 24 -14.00 -2.38 -1.00
N ALA A 25 -14.47 -1.31 -0.34
CA ALA A 25 -13.88 0.01 -0.47
C ALA A 25 -12.42 0.05 -0.01
N PHE A 26 -12.06 -0.61 1.10
CA PHE A 26 -10.68 -0.70 1.56
C PHE A 26 -9.78 -1.41 0.55
N ILE A 27 -10.20 -2.56 0.01
CA ILE A 27 -9.46 -3.31 -1.01
C ILE A 27 -9.18 -2.43 -2.23
N PHE A 28 -10.18 -1.67 -2.67
CA PHE A 28 -10.06 -0.74 -3.80
C PHE A 28 -9.10 0.41 -3.49
N ILE A 29 -9.27 1.09 -2.35
CA ILE A 29 -8.42 2.22 -1.94
C ILE A 29 -6.96 1.78 -1.75
N ILE A 30 -6.71 0.66 -1.07
CA ILE A 30 -5.36 0.15 -0.83
C ILE A 30 -4.68 -0.18 -2.17
N GLY A 31 -5.43 -0.74 -3.13
CA GLY A 31 -4.93 -1.05 -4.47
C GLY A 31 -4.58 0.21 -5.26
N MET A 32 -5.52 1.16 -5.35
CA MET A 32 -5.36 2.39 -6.13
C MET A 32 -4.28 3.31 -5.55
N ALA A 33 -4.31 3.55 -4.25
CA ALA A 33 -3.39 4.48 -3.59
C ALA A 33 -2.05 3.82 -3.20
N HIS A 34 -1.83 2.55 -3.57
CA HIS A 34 -0.66 1.76 -3.20
C HIS A 34 -0.27 1.90 -1.70
N THR A 35 -1.29 1.90 -0.82
CA THR A 35 -1.10 2.18 0.61
C THR A 35 -0.22 1.12 1.26
N SER A 36 0.78 1.53 2.03
CA SER A 36 1.70 0.62 2.72
C SER A 36 1.21 0.25 4.13
N LEU A 37 1.83 -0.79 4.68
CA LEU A 37 1.60 -1.27 6.03
C LEU A 37 2.14 -0.24 7.02
N SER A 38 1.26 0.31 7.85
CA SER A 38 1.58 1.23 8.93
C SER A 38 0.66 0.96 10.12
N VAL A 39 0.99 1.52 11.28
CA VAL A 39 0.13 1.41 12.47
C VAL A 39 -1.27 1.95 12.18
N THR A 40 -1.36 3.05 11.43
CA THR A 40 -2.63 3.67 11.04
C THR A 40 -3.45 2.75 10.14
N SER A 41 -2.86 2.20 9.08
CA SER A 41 -3.59 1.32 8.16
C SER A 41 -4.03 0.02 8.84
N ILE A 42 -3.20 -0.56 9.72
CA ILE A 42 -3.57 -1.72 10.55
C ILE A 42 -4.78 -1.39 11.43
N PHE A 43 -4.77 -0.24 12.12
CA PHE A 43 -5.88 0.14 12.99
C PHE A 43 -7.18 0.29 12.21
N ILE A 44 -7.15 0.98 11.06
CA ILE A 44 -8.31 1.19 10.17
C ILE A 44 -8.91 -0.14 9.72
N ILE A 45 -8.08 -1.11 9.29
CA ILE A 45 -8.60 -2.39 8.80
C ILE A 45 -8.99 -3.35 9.92
N VAL A 46 -8.40 -3.27 11.12
CA VAL A 46 -8.69 -4.21 12.22
C VAL A 46 -9.90 -3.78 13.04
N MET A 47 -10.10 -2.47 13.25
CA MET A 47 -11.16 -1.93 14.11
C MET A 47 -12.56 -2.45 13.75
N PRO A 48 -12.98 -2.53 12.48
CA PRO A 48 -14.30 -3.03 12.14
C PRO A 48 -14.50 -4.52 12.42
N PHE A 49 -13.44 -5.33 12.30
CA PHE A 49 -13.47 -6.74 12.67
C PHE A 49 -13.59 -6.91 14.19
N VAL A 50 -12.89 -6.08 14.98
CA VAL A 50 -13.04 -6.05 16.44
C VAL A 50 -14.48 -5.76 16.84
N LEU A 51 -15.15 -4.81 16.16
CA LEU A 51 -16.57 -4.51 16.39
C LEU A 51 -17.48 -5.73 16.11
N VAL A 52 -17.23 -6.52 15.04
CA VAL A 52 -17.97 -7.79 14.81
C VAL A 52 -17.83 -8.69 16.04
N VAL A 53 -16.61 -8.91 16.52
CA VAL A 53 -16.33 -9.78 17.68
C VAL A 53 -17.03 -9.26 18.94
N MET A 54 -17.04 -7.95 19.18
CA MET A 54 -17.72 -7.36 20.35
C MET A 54 -19.24 -7.54 20.29
N ILE A 55 -19.86 -7.33 19.12
CA ILE A 55 -21.31 -7.54 18.94
C ILE A 55 -21.66 -9.00 19.19
N GLN A 56 -20.88 -9.93 18.62
CA GLN A 56 -21.10 -11.36 18.83
C GLN A 56 -20.93 -11.79 20.30
N LYS A 57 -19.93 -11.26 21.00
CA LYS A 57 -19.79 -11.48 22.45
C LYS A 57 -21.00 -10.98 23.23
N SER A 58 -21.56 -9.83 22.83
CA SER A 58 -22.77 -9.27 23.45
C SER A 58 -24.00 -10.16 23.22
N ILE A 59 -24.14 -10.73 22.01
CA ILE A 59 -25.20 -11.72 21.70
C ILE A 59 -25.03 -12.97 22.59
N LEU A 60 -23.82 -13.52 22.67
CA LEU A 60 -23.54 -14.71 23.50
C LEU A 60 -23.81 -14.52 24.98
N TYR A 61 -23.73 -13.28 25.48
CA TYR A 61 -24.00 -12.95 26.87
C TYR A 61 -25.51 -13.00 27.19
N VAL A 62 -26.36 -12.60 26.24
CA VAL A 62 -27.83 -12.53 26.42
C VAL A 62 -28.54 -13.77 25.86
N ALA A 63 -27.83 -14.62 25.12
CA ALA A 63 -28.37 -15.80 24.45
C ALA A 63 -28.95 -16.83 25.43
N LYS A 64 -30.17 -17.30 25.14
CA LYS A 64 -30.81 -18.42 25.85
C LYS A 64 -30.13 -19.76 25.54
N ASN A 65 -29.72 -19.98 24.29
CA ASN A 65 -29.04 -21.20 23.86
C ASN A 65 -27.64 -20.90 23.30
N ARG A 66 -26.66 -20.84 24.20
CA ARG A 66 -25.31 -20.34 23.90
C ARG A 66 -24.54 -21.21 22.89
N ASN A 67 -24.79 -22.51 22.85
CA ASN A 67 -24.07 -23.43 21.96
C ASN A 67 -24.50 -23.30 20.50
N GLU A 68 -25.81 -23.17 20.25
CA GLU A 68 -26.33 -22.94 18.89
C GLU A 68 -25.83 -21.59 18.33
N GLU A 69 -25.89 -20.54 19.15
CA GLU A 69 -25.42 -19.20 18.77
C GLU A 69 -23.94 -19.20 18.41
N LYS A 70 -23.10 -19.85 19.22
CA LYS A 70 -21.66 -19.99 18.93
C LYS A 70 -21.41 -20.63 17.57
N LYS A 71 -22.13 -21.72 17.25
CA LYS A 71 -21.99 -22.43 15.97
C LYS A 71 -22.39 -21.56 14.78
N GLN A 72 -23.46 -20.76 14.92
CA GLN A 72 -23.88 -19.84 13.87
C GLN A 72 -22.86 -18.69 13.68
N MET A 73 -22.39 -18.11 14.79
CA MET A 73 -21.47 -16.96 14.75
C MET A 73 -20.05 -17.31 14.31
N SER A 74 -19.60 -18.55 14.49
CA SER A 74 -18.30 -18.98 13.95
C SER A 74 -18.26 -18.88 12.42
N GLY A 75 -19.36 -19.20 11.73
CA GLY A 75 -19.46 -19.01 10.28
C GLY A 75 -19.31 -17.54 9.88
N VAL A 76 -20.01 -16.64 10.57
CA VAL A 76 -19.93 -15.20 10.34
C VAL A 76 -18.50 -14.68 10.58
N LEU A 77 -17.81 -15.16 11.63
CA LEU A 77 -16.41 -14.77 11.90
C LEU A 77 -15.46 -15.23 10.81
N ILE A 78 -15.61 -16.47 10.33
CA ILE A 78 -14.77 -17.01 9.26
C ILE A 78 -14.93 -16.15 8.00
N VAL A 79 -16.17 -15.82 7.62
CA VAL A 79 -16.42 -14.97 6.45
C VAL A 79 -15.90 -13.54 6.67
N ALA A 80 -16.05 -12.98 7.87
CA ALA A 80 -15.51 -11.66 8.20
C ALA A 80 -13.98 -11.62 8.11
N LEU A 81 -13.30 -12.71 8.45
CA LEU A 81 -11.83 -12.78 8.47
C LEU A 81 -11.22 -12.73 7.06
N ILE A 82 -11.91 -13.26 6.05
CA ILE A 82 -11.42 -13.33 4.66
C ILE A 82 -10.99 -11.94 4.13
N PRO A 83 -11.86 -10.91 4.08
CA PRO A 83 -11.46 -9.60 3.56
C PRO A 83 -10.39 -8.92 4.42
N LEU A 84 -10.35 -9.17 5.73
CA LEU A 84 -9.28 -8.66 6.61
C LEU A 84 -7.91 -9.23 6.21
N VAL A 85 -7.85 -10.54 5.93
CA VAL A 85 -6.64 -11.19 5.43
C VAL A 85 -6.24 -10.63 4.07
N VAL A 86 -7.20 -10.41 3.16
CA VAL A 86 -6.95 -9.81 1.84
C VAL A 86 -6.34 -8.42 1.98
N CYS A 87 -6.94 -7.52 2.77
CA CYS A 87 -6.37 -6.18 3.00
C CYS A 87 -4.96 -6.25 3.61
N THR A 88 -4.75 -7.15 4.57
CA THR A 88 -3.43 -7.32 5.20
C THR A 88 -2.39 -7.78 4.19
N ALA A 89 -2.74 -8.72 3.31
CA ALA A 89 -1.89 -9.20 2.24
C ALA A 89 -1.55 -8.09 1.24
N GLN A 90 -2.53 -7.28 0.82
CA GLN A 90 -2.30 -6.12 -0.06
C GLN A 90 -1.36 -5.09 0.58
N LEU A 91 -1.61 -4.68 1.84
CA LEU A 91 -0.73 -3.73 2.54
C LEU A 91 0.70 -4.27 2.66
N SER A 92 0.84 -5.57 2.95
CA SER A 92 2.14 -6.22 3.05
C SER A 92 2.86 -6.25 1.70
N MET A 93 2.14 -6.58 0.63
CA MET A 93 2.68 -6.59 -0.74
C MET A 93 3.09 -5.20 -1.19
N ASN A 94 2.27 -4.17 -0.94
CA ASN A 94 2.59 -2.77 -1.24
C ASN A 94 3.84 -2.32 -0.47
N THR A 95 3.99 -2.74 0.79
CA THR A 95 5.19 -2.44 1.59
C THR A 95 6.43 -3.09 1.00
N TYR A 96 6.33 -4.37 0.63
CA TYR A 96 7.42 -5.12 0.03
C TYR A 96 7.88 -4.51 -1.31
N THR A 97 6.92 -4.17 -2.17
CA THR A 97 7.17 -3.58 -3.49
C THR A 97 7.65 -2.13 -3.40
N SER A 98 7.36 -1.43 -2.31
CA SER A 98 7.89 -0.07 -2.07
C SER A 98 9.35 -0.07 -1.58
N LYS A 99 9.92 -1.22 -1.22
CA LYS A 99 11.34 -1.32 -0.87
C LYS A 99 12.19 -1.38 -2.12
N PHE A 100 13.23 -0.53 -2.16
CA PHE A 100 14.19 -0.54 -3.24
C PHE A 100 14.88 -1.91 -3.30
N ASN A 101 14.83 -2.49 -4.48
CA ASN A 101 15.50 -3.71 -4.85
C ASN A 101 15.99 -3.53 -6.28
N GLN A 102 17.30 -3.68 -6.46
CA GLN A 102 17.94 -3.40 -7.75
C GLN A 102 17.41 -4.29 -8.87
N ASP A 103 17.21 -5.58 -8.62
CA ASP A 103 16.69 -6.50 -9.63
C ASP A 103 15.30 -6.09 -10.12
N ARG A 104 14.37 -5.78 -9.20
CA ARG A 104 13.05 -5.26 -9.56
C ARG A 104 13.12 -3.90 -10.24
N TRP A 105 14.00 -3.03 -9.79
CA TRP A 105 14.21 -1.73 -10.42
C TRP A 105 14.62 -1.88 -11.89
N LEU A 106 15.51 -2.81 -12.20
CA LEU A 106 16.01 -3.04 -13.56
C LEU A 106 14.95 -3.71 -14.47
N HIS A 107 14.07 -4.55 -13.92
CA HIS A 107 13.13 -5.34 -14.72
C HIS A 107 11.67 -4.84 -14.71
N ALA A 108 11.30 -3.89 -13.84
CA ALA A 108 9.94 -3.36 -13.72
C ALA A 108 9.94 -1.83 -13.69
N GLU A 109 10.19 -1.21 -14.85
CA GLU A 109 10.35 0.25 -14.96
C GLU A 109 9.10 1.02 -14.51
N ASP A 110 7.91 0.51 -14.80
CA ASP A 110 6.61 1.09 -14.43
C ASP A 110 6.30 1.03 -12.93
N LYS A 111 7.12 0.30 -12.15
CA LYS A 111 6.97 0.12 -10.69
C LYS A 111 8.04 0.83 -9.88
N ARG A 112 9.01 1.48 -10.54
CA ARG A 112 10.10 2.21 -9.87
C ARG A 112 9.59 3.34 -8.98
N VAL A 113 8.44 3.92 -9.31
CA VAL A 113 7.78 5.01 -8.56
C VAL A 113 7.47 4.62 -7.11
N HIS A 114 7.21 3.34 -6.84
CA HIS A 114 6.99 2.87 -5.47
C HIS A 114 8.30 2.66 -4.71
N MET A 115 9.42 2.47 -5.41
CA MET A 115 10.73 2.18 -4.82
C MET A 115 11.63 3.42 -4.66
N VAL A 116 11.37 4.50 -5.41
CA VAL A 116 12.26 5.67 -5.48
C VAL A 116 12.49 6.31 -4.12
N ASP A 117 11.48 6.39 -3.26
CA ASP A 117 11.63 7.00 -1.94
C ASP A 117 12.60 6.20 -1.05
N ASP A 118 12.47 4.86 -1.04
CA ASP A 118 13.36 3.97 -0.27
C ASP A 118 14.78 3.94 -0.86
N LEU A 119 14.92 4.10 -2.18
CA LEU A 119 16.22 4.30 -2.86
C LEU A 119 16.90 5.57 -2.34
N LEU A 120 16.20 6.72 -2.41
CA LEU A 120 16.76 8.01 -2.02
C LEU A 120 17.03 8.10 -0.51
N GLN A 121 16.28 7.36 0.31
CA GLN A 121 16.55 7.24 1.73
C GLN A 121 17.82 6.42 2.03
N LYS A 122 18.06 5.34 1.28
CA LYS A 122 19.19 4.41 1.52
C LYS A 122 20.49 4.87 0.87
N TYR A 123 20.40 5.52 -0.28
CA TYR A 123 21.56 5.87 -1.11
C TYR A 123 21.66 7.37 -1.30
N LYS A 124 22.76 7.96 -0.81
CA LYS A 124 23.15 9.31 -1.20
C LYS A 124 23.71 9.28 -2.62
N LEU A 125 22.95 9.80 -3.59
CA LEU A 125 23.36 9.82 -4.99
C LEU A 125 24.35 10.95 -5.30
N THR A 126 24.28 12.07 -4.59
CA THR A 126 25.19 13.22 -4.77
C THR A 126 26.66 12.79 -4.63
N GLY A 127 27.48 13.21 -5.60
CA GLY A 127 28.91 12.94 -5.68
C GLY A 127 29.29 11.61 -6.34
N LYS A 128 28.30 10.74 -6.66
CA LYS A 128 28.55 9.49 -7.39
C LYS A 128 28.87 9.75 -8.85
N SER A 129 29.74 8.91 -9.43
CA SER A 129 30.02 8.97 -10.87
C SER A 129 28.87 8.38 -11.69
N ASN A 130 28.84 8.68 -12.99
CA ASN A 130 27.88 8.09 -13.91
C ASN A 130 27.95 6.54 -13.94
N GLU A 131 29.14 5.97 -13.81
CA GLU A 131 29.35 4.52 -13.76
C GLU A 131 28.75 3.91 -12.49
N GLU A 132 28.94 4.55 -11.33
CA GLU A 132 28.34 4.11 -10.07
C GLU A 132 26.80 4.17 -10.13
N ILE A 133 26.25 5.23 -10.74
CA ILE A 133 24.81 5.38 -10.93
C ILE A 133 24.28 4.31 -11.88
N THR A 134 24.95 4.10 -13.03
CA THR A 134 24.55 3.09 -14.01
C THR A 134 24.65 1.69 -13.43
N GLN A 135 25.65 1.42 -12.60
CA GLN A 135 25.78 0.14 -11.90
C GLN A 135 24.64 -0.08 -10.91
N LEU A 136 24.11 0.98 -10.28
CA LEU A 136 23.02 0.88 -9.29
C LEU A 136 21.63 0.86 -9.93
N LEU A 137 21.38 1.75 -10.90
CA LEU A 137 20.05 2.04 -11.45
C LEU A 137 19.85 1.53 -12.87
N GLY A 138 20.92 1.03 -13.51
CA GLY A 138 20.90 0.65 -14.92
C GLY A 138 21.04 1.85 -15.85
N THR A 139 20.76 1.60 -17.13
CA THR A 139 20.83 2.64 -18.17
C THR A 139 19.67 3.64 -17.98
N PRO A 140 19.93 4.95 -18.04
CA PRO A 140 18.86 5.95 -17.95
C PRO A 140 17.91 5.84 -19.14
N THR A 141 16.66 6.25 -18.93
CA THR A 141 15.64 6.33 -19.97
C THR A 141 16.00 7.39 -21.01
N GLU A 142 16.44 8.57 -20.54
CA GLU A 142 16.90 9.64 -21.43
C GLU A 142 18.17 10.29 -20.88
N THR A 143 18.96 10.86 -21.79
CA THR A 143 20.17 11.62 -21.47
C THR A 143 20.23 12.84 -22.38
N ARG A 144 20.44 14.02 -21.79
CA ARG A 144 20.53 15.30 -22.50
C ARG A 144 21.65 16.17 -21.97
N ASN A 145 22.15 17.08 -22.80
CA ASN A 145 23.13 18.09 -22.38
C ASN A 145 22.41 19.26 -21.71
N GLY A 146 22.82 19.62 -20.50
CA GLY A 146 22.41 20.81 -19.78
C GLY A 146 23.55 21.83 -19.65
N GLU A 147 23.24 23.01 -19.12
CA GLU A 147 24.22 24.10 -18.97
C GLU A 147 25.38 23.75 -18.02
N ASN A 148 25.09 22.97 -16.98
CA ASN A 148 26.03 22.59 -15.92
C ASN A 148 26.71 21.23 -16.13
N GLY A 149 26.34 20.51 -17.19
CA GLY A 149 26.79 19.14 -17.46
C GLY A 149 25.67 18.28 -18.03
N VAL A 150 25.78 16.96 -17.89
CA VAL A 150 24.80 16.01 -18.43
C VAL A 150 23.61 15.86 -17.47
N ILE A 151 22.40 15.78 -18.03
CA ILE A 151 21.18 15.44 -17.30
C ILE A 151 20.73 14.07 -17.75
N THR A 152 20.50 13.15 -16.81
CA THR A 152 19.87 11.87 -17.09
C THR A 152 18.53 11.75 -16.40
N SER A 153 17.59 11.04 -17.00
CA SER A 153 16.28 10.78 -16.44
C SER A 153 16.00 9.27 -16.42
N TYR A 154 15.33 8.82 -15.37
CA TYR A 154 14.82 7.46 -15.23
C TYR A 154 13.30 7.54 -15.11
N TYR A 155 12.59 6.98 -16.07
CA TYR A 155 11.14 6.80 -15.96
C TYR A 155 10.84 5.90 -14.75
N LEU A 156 9.90 6.36 -13.92
CA LEU A 156 9.53 5.69 -12.68
C LEU A 156 8.21 4.91 -12.79
N GLY A 157 7.37 5.25 -13.76
CA GLY A 157 5.98 4.82 -13.81
C GLY A 157 5.03 6.00 -13.74
N THR A 158 3.74 5.70 -13.70
CA THR A 158 2.69 6.71 -13.57
C THR A 158 2.70 7.35 -12.18
N GLU A 159 2.27 8.60 -12.09
CA GLU A 159 2.17 9.37 -10.86
C GLU A 159 1.45 8.62 -9.74
N ARG A 160 1.95 8.77 -8.52
CA ARG A 160 1.27 8.27 -7.31
C ARG A 160 0.02 9.09 -7.03
N GLY A 161 -1.14 8.44 -6.99
CA GLY A 161 -2.39 9.10 -6.63
C GLY A 161 -3.62 8.27 -6.94
N PHE A 162 -4.80 8.85 -6.73
CA PHE A 162 -6.07 8.19 -7.10
C PHE A 162 -6.35 8.23 -8.60
N ILE A 163 -5.78 9.21 -9.31
CA ILE A 163 -5.95 9.39 -10.76
C ILE A 163 -4.56 9.62 -11.36
N PRO A 164 -3.82 8.54 -11.67
CA PRO A 164 -2.50 8.62 -12.29
C PRO A 164 -2.64 8.99 -13.77
N ILE A 165 -2.41 10.26 -14.12
CA ILE A 165 -2.45 10.74 -15.51
C ILE A 165 -1.04 10.91 -16.05
N ASP A 166 -0.19 11.51 -15.23
CA ASP A 166 1.15 11.91 -15.62
C ASP A 166 2.20 10.86 -15.25
N SER A 167 3.41 11.03 -15.74
CA SER A 167 4.55 10.14 -15.49
C SER A 167 5.51 10.76 -14.50
N GLU A 168 6.04 9.95 -13.58
CA GLU A 168 7.10 10.37 -12.67
C GLU A 168 8.47 9.95 -13.20
N HIS A 169 9.45 10.84 -13.03
CA HIS A 169 10.83 10.66 -13.46
C HIS A 169 11.81 11.01 -12.34
N LEU A 170 12.84 10.19 -12.13
CA LEU A 170 14.01 10.56 -11.35
C LEU A 170 15.02 11.23 -12.27
N VAL A 171 15.26 12.52 -12.05
CA VAL A 171 16.18 13.33 -12.84
C VAL A 171 17.45 13.56 -12.04
N LEU A 172 18.61 13.27 -12.64
CA LEU A 172 19.93 13.51 -12.08
C LEU A 172 20.68 14.52 -12.93
N GLN A 173 21.25 15.55 -12.29
CA GLN A 173 22.15 16.51 -12.91
C GLN A 173 23.58 16.14 -12.54
N PHE A 174 24.41 15.90 -13.54
CA PHE A 174 25.84 15.70 -13.38
C PHE A 174 26.60 17.00 -13.62
N ASP A 175 27.71 17.18 -12.92
CA ASP A 175 28.69 18.23 -13.20
C ASP A 175 29.57 17.87 -14.40
N ARG A 176 30.52 18.75 -14.73
CA ARG A 176 31.48 18.55 -15.84
C ARG A 176 32.50 17.44 -15.56
N ASP A 177 32.68 17.06 -14.29
CA ASP A 177 33.56 15.97 -13.87
C ASP A 177 32.84 14.61 -13.85
N GLY A 178 31.57 14.57 -14.27
CA GLY A 178 30.77 13.36 -14.39
C GLY A 178 30.22 12.86 -13.06
N LYS A 179 30.08 13.73 -12.05
CA LYS A 179 29.52 13.41 -10.73
C LYS A 179 28.15 14.02 -10.53
N VAL A 180 27.28 13.34 -9.81
CA VAL A 180 25.94 13.84 -9.49
C VAL A 180 26.04 15.10 -8.61
N LEU A 181 25.63 16.23 -9.16
CA LEU A 181 25.49 17.50 -8.44
C LEU A 181 24.20 17.49 -7.60
N GLU A 182 23.08 17.14 -8.24
CA GLU A 182 21.75 17.11 -7.63
C GLU A 182 20.84 16.07 -8.29
N TYR A 183 19.76 15.72 -7.61
CA TYR A 183 18.72 14.84 -8.13
C TYR A 183 17.36 15.25 -7.58
N LYS A 184 16.31 15.00 -8.35
CA LYS A 184 14.92 15.25 -7.96
C LYS A 184 13.96 14.27 -8.63
N VAL A 185 12.83 14.02 -7.97
CA VAL A 185 11.68 13.38 -8.61
C VAL A 185 10.82 14.48 -9.22
N HIS A 186 10.42 14.30 -10.48
CA HIS A 186 9.62 15.25 -11.25
C HIS A 186 8.43 14.52 -11.89
N THR A 187 7.28 15.19 -11.94
CA THR A 187 6.10 14.75 -12.67
C THR A 187 5.96 15.61 -13.91
N ASP A 188 5.77 14.98 -15.07
CA ASP A 188 5.63 15.63 -16.37
C ASP A 188 4.23 16.22 -16.62
#